data_AF-A0A257PPA5-F1
#
_entry.id   AF-A0A257PPA5-F1
#
_cell.length_a   1.000
_cell.length_b   1.000
_cell.length_c   1.000
_cell.angle_alpha   90.00
_cell.angle_beta   90.00
_cell.angle_gamma   90.00
#
_symmetry.space_group_name_H-M   'P 1'
#
loop_
_entity.id
_entity.type
_entity.pdbx_description
1 polymer ?
#
loop_
_entity_poly.entity_id
_entity_poly.type
_entity_poly.pdbx_seq_one_letter_code
_entity_poly.pdbx_strand_id
1 'polypeptide(L)'
;MASFEDILGGNLAAAAAFGVVALVLPKVAPNLPLPVRSALTGGVNLFLEAEGEAEGGIIDRLAETVLQNVLQNLSAPAPEDERHRAARAAVEDFAHAARRRARRYARNERDRSARYSRHMAALRHKLKRAQAHPGSAHAAVLSDMVAALDQRPFKPDQESSHGTA
;
A
#
# COMPACT_ATOMS: atom_id res chain seq x y z
N MET A 1 0.75 19.94 -32.65
CA MET A 1 1.79 19.58 -31.65
C MET A 1 1.17 19.84 -30.29
N ALA A 2 0.73 18.81 -29.57
CA ALA A 2 0.22 18.97 -28.21
C ALA A 2 1.42 19.04 -27.26
N SER A 3 1.55 20.15 -26.54
CA SER A 3 2.63 20.39 -25.59
C SER A 3 2.39 19.58 -24.30
N PHE A 4 3.46 19.20 -23.60
CA PHE A 4 3.41 18.42 -22.35
C PHE A 4 2.50 19.03 -21.26
N GLU A 5 2.24 20.34 -21.33
CA GLU A 5 1.36 21.07 -20.41
C GLU A 5 -0.14 20.75 -20.61
N ASP A 6 -0.58 20.40 -21.82
CA ASP A 6 -1.98 20.01 -22.07
C ASP A 6 -2.32 18.64 -21.46
N ILE A 7 -1.32 17.79 -21.23
CA ILE A 7 -1.51 16.47 -20.62
C ILE A 7 -1.63 16.58 -19.09
N LEU A 8 -1.04 17.61 -18.48
CA LEU A 8 -1.01 17.80 -17.03
C LEU A 8 -2.21 18.63 -16.49
N GLY A 9 -2.85 19.45 -17.32
CA GLY A 9 -4.00 20.25 -16.91
C GLY A 9 -5.34 19.48 -16.86
N GLY A 10 -5.46 18.36 -17.58
CA GLY A 10 -6.76 17.82 -17.97
C GLY A 10 -7.34 16.69 -17.13
N ASN A 11 -6.55 15.92 -16.37
CA ASN A 11 -7.11 14.82 -15.57
C ASN A 11 -6.13 14.27 -14.53
N LEU A 12 -6.22 14.78 -13.30
CA LEU A 12 -5.60 14.15 -12.11
C LEU A 12 -6.03 12.68 -11.97
N ALA A 13 -7.20 12.33 -12.49
CA ALA A 13 -7.72 10.97 -12.59
C ALA A 13 -6.93 10.08 -13.57
N ALA A 14 -6.37 10.64 -14.64
CA ALA A 14 -5.52 9.90 -15.58
C ALA A 14 -4.15 9.60 -14.95
N ALA A 15 -3.57 10.56 -14.22
CA ALA A 15 -2.34 10.32 -13.43
C ALA A 15 -2.55 9.26 -12.34
N ALA A 16 -3.73 9.23 -11.71
CA ALA A 16 -4.10 8.17 -10.76
C ALA A 16 -4.28 6.80 -11.44
N ALA A 17 -4.86 6.76 -12.64
CA ALA A 17 -4.99 5.53 -13.43
C ALA A 17 -3.61 4.95 -13.83
N PHE A 18 -2.64 5.80 -14.19
CA PHE A 18 -1.26 5.35 -14.47
C PHE A 18 -0.55 4.79 -13.22
N GLY A 19 -0.81 5.35 -12.03
CA GLY A 19 -0.25 4.83 -10.77
C GLY A 19 -0.78 3.44 -10.38
N VAL A 20 -2.07 3.18 -10.63
CA VAL A 20 -2.70 1.86 -10.40
C VAL A 20 -2.17 0.83 -11.40
N VAL A 21 -2.05 1.23 -12.67
CA VAL A 21 -1.45 0.40 -13.73
C VAL A 21 -0.01 0.02 -13.37
N ALA A 22 0.81 0.92 -12.82
CA ALA A 22 2.19 0.64 -12.41
C ALA A 22 2.34 -0.46 -11.33
N LEU A 23 1.39 -0.53 -10.39
CA LEU A 23 1.45 -1.42 -9.24
C LEU A 23 0.90 -2.82 -9.55
N VAL A 24 -0.05 -2.91 -10.48
CA VAL A 24 -0.73 -4.17 -10.82
C VAL A 24 -0.12 -4.81 -12.07
N LEU A 25 0.44 -4.04 -13.02
CA LEU A 25 1.06 -4.57 -14.25
C LEU A 25 2.12 -5.66 -14.05
N PRO A 26 3.03 -5.60 -13.04
CA PRO A 26 4.03 -6.64 -12.87
C PRO A 26 3.41 -8.02 -12.57
N LYS A 27 2.19 -8.06 -12.04
CA LYS A 27 1.45 -9.29 -11.75
C LYS A 27 0.55 -9.76 -12.91
N VAL A 28 0.17 -8.87 -13.84
CA VAL A 28 -0.79 -9.20 -14.92
C VAL A 28 -0.13 -9.31 -16.30
N ALA A 29 1.04 -8.68 -16.52
CA ALA A 29 1.75 -8.69 -17.80
C ALA A 29 3.29 -8.77 -17.60
N PRO A 30 3.87 -9.96 -17.37
CA PRO A 30 5.32 -10.11 -17.19
C PRO A 30 6.16 -9.77 -18.44
N ASN A 31 5.54 -9.63 -19.62
CA ASN A 31 6.20 -9.39 -20.91
C ASN A 31 6.17 -7.93 -21.38
N LEU A 32 6.03 -6.96 -20.49
CA LEU A 32 6.08 -5.55 -20.90
C LEU A 32 7.47 -5.14 -21.40
N PRO A 33 7.55 -4.45 -22.54
CA PRO A 33 8.82 -3.99 -23.08
C PRO A 33 9.50 -3.01 -22.11
N LEU A 34 10.81 -3.21 -21.94
CA LEU A 34 11.71 -2.51 -21.00
C LEU A 34 11.46 -0.98 -20.84
N PRO A 35 11.19 -0.21 -21.92
CA PRO A 35 11.01 1.25 -21.83
C PRO A 35 9.82 1.67 -20.96
N VAL A 36 8.74 0.89 -20.95
CA VAL A 36 7.51 1.22 -20.20
C VAL A 36 7.73 1.00 -18.70
N ARG A 37 8.52 -0.01 -18.34
CA ARG A 37 8.88 -0.31 -16.95
C ARG A 37 9.76 0.79 -16.37
N SER A 38 10.66 1.35 -17.16
CA SER A 38 11.51 2.48 -16.78
C SER A 38 10.69 3.77 -16.55
N ALA A 39 9.70 4.04 -17.40
CA ALA A 39 8.83 5.21 -17.27
C ALA A 39 7.95 5.17 -16.01
N LEU A 40 7.40 4.00 -15.65
CA LEU A 40 6.62 3.82 -14.41
C LEU A 40 7.50 4.00 -13.16
N THR A 41 8.72 3.49 -13.20
CA THR A 41 9.67 3.64 -12.09
C THR A 41 10.16 5.09 -11.97
N GLY A 42 10.35 5.77 -13.10
CA GLY A 42 10.71 7.20 -13.17
C GLY A 42 9.61 8.12 -12.66
N GLY A 43 8.36 7.88 -13.04
CA GLY A 43 7.21 8.64 -12.56
C GLY A 43 6.98 8.48 -11.05
N VAL A 44 7.24 7.28 -10.50
CA VAL A 44 7.23 7.06 -9.06
C VAL A 44 8.39 7.81 -8.39
N ASN A 45 9.60 7.80 -8.94
CA ASN A 45 10.72 8.55 -8.36
C ASN A 45 10.51 10.07 -8.35
N LEU A 46 10.02 10.65 -9.45
CA LEU A 46 9.70 12.09 -9.55
C LEU A 46 8.58 12.52 -8.60
N PHE A 47 7.60 11.65 -8.33
CA PHE A 47 6.51 11.95 -7.39
C PHE A 47 6.92 11.80 -5.92
N LEU A 48 8.02 11.09 -5.64
CA LEU A 48 8.57 10.90 -4.29
C LEU A 48 9.47 12.06 -3.83
N GLU A 49 9.84 12.96 -4.73
CA GLU A 49 10.71 14.10 -4.44
C GLU A 49 9.95 15.32 -3.88
N ALA A 50 8.61 15.31 -3.89
CA ALA A 50 7.78 16.32 -3.25
C ALA A 50 7.54 15.97 -1.77
N GLU A 51 8.48 16.32 -0.89
CA GLU A 51 8.44 16.00 0.54
C GLU A 51 7.28 16.69 1.29
N GLY A 52 6.50 15.92 2.06
CA GLY A 52 5.56 16.43 3.08
C GLY A 52 4.12 15.95 2.90
N GLU A 53 3.32 16.67 2.11
CA GLU A 53 1.88 16.38 1.89
C GLU A 53 1.63 15.27 0.87
N ALA A 54 2.51 15.11 -0.12
CA ALA A 54 2.37 14.06 -1.14
C ALA A 54 2.51 12.66 -0.54
N GLU A 55 3.40 12.47 0.46
CA GLU A 55 3.58 11.16 1.10
C GLU A 55 2.30 10.69 1.82
N GLY A 56 1.60 11.60 2.50
CA GLY A 56 0.32 11.29 3.16
C GLY A 56 -0.75 10.84 2.17
N GLY A 57 -0.91 11.57 1.07
CA GLY A 57 -1.86 11.22 0.00
C GLY A 57 -1.55 9.88 -0.69
N ILE A 58 -0.26 9.56 -0.88
CA ILE A 58 0.16 8.26 -1.43
C ILE A 58 -0.18 7.12 -0.46
N ILE A 59 0.16 7.28 0.82
CA ILE A 59 -0.12 6.26 1.84
C ILE A 59 -1.63 6.01 1.94
N ASP A 60 -2.45 7.06 1.92
CA ASP A 60 -3.91 6.93 1.99
C ASP A 60 -4.48 6.18 0.77
N ARG A 61 -4.02 6.49 -0.45
CA ARG A 61 -4.43 5.78 -1.67
C ARG A 61 -3.99 4.32 -1.70
N LEU A 62 -2.79 4.03 -1.20
CA LEU A 62 -2.32 2.64 -1.05
C LEU A 62 -3.18 1.87 -0.06
N ALA A 63 -3.49 2.47 1.10
CA ALA A 63 -4.37 1.89 2.09
C ALA A 63 -5.79 1.66 1.55
N GLU A 64 -6.34 2.61 0.77
CA GLU A 64 -7.62 2.46 0.09
C GLU A 64 -7.59 1.29 -0.91
N THR A 65 -6.54 1.18 -1.72
CA THR A 65 -6.39 0.08 -2.69
C THR A 65 -6.38 -1.29 -1.99
N VAL A 66 -5.69 -1.39 -0.85
CA VAL A 66 -5.65 -2.61 -0.05
C VAL A 66 -7.03 -2.93 0.53
N LEU A 67 -7.76 -1.93 1.03
CA LEU A 67 -9.14 -2.13 1.48
C LEU A 67 -10.02 -2.68 0.33
N GLN A 68 -9.93 -2.12 -0.87
CA GLN A 68 -10.71 -2.60 -2.01
C GLN A 68 -10.35 -4.05 -2.37
N ASN A 69 -9.07 -4.42 -2.37
CA ASN A 69 -8.64 -5.80 -2.56
C ASN A 69 -9.17 -6.74 -1.46
N VAL A 70 -9.17 -6.30 -0.21
CA VAL A 70 -9.76 -7.05 0.91
C VAL A 70 -11.24 -7.31 0.65
N LEU A 71 -12.01 -6.26 0.35
CA LEU A 71 -13.46 -6.38 0.11
C LEU A 71 -13.78 -7.24 -1.12
N GLN A 72 -12.96 -7.13 -2.17
CA GLN A 72 -13.09 -7.96 -3.37
C GLN A 72 -12.86 -9.45 -3.05
N ASN A 73 -11.78 -9.77 -2.31
CA ASN A 73 -11.50 -11.14 -1.90
C ASN A 73 -12.60 -11.72 -0.99
N LEU A 74 -13.14 -10.92 -0.07
CA LEU A 74 -14.24 -11.34 0.80
C LEU A 74 -15.56 -11.57 0.04
N SER A 75 -15.73 -10.92 -1.12
CA SER A 75 -16.94 -11.03 -1.94
C SER A 75 -16.78 -12.01 -3.12
N ALA A 76 -15.62 -12.64 -3.28
CA ALA A 76 -15.36 -13.58 -4.36
C ALA A 76 -16.24 -14.85 -4.23
N PRO A 77 -16.58 -15.52 -5.35
CA PRO A 77 -17.30 -16.79 -5.34
C PRO A 77 -16.34 -17.95 -5.03
N ALA A 78 -15.74 -17.92 -3.84
CA ALA A 78 -14.78 -18.92 -3.34
C ALA A 78 -15.19 -19.41 -1.93
N PRO A 79 -14.69 -20.57 -1.46
CA PRO A 79 -14.91 -21.03 -0.09
C PRO A 79 -14.53 -19.97 0.94
N GLU A 80 -15.27 -19.91 2.06
CA GLU A 80 -15.09 -18.88 3.09
C GLU A 80 -13.64 -18.78 3.59
N ASP A 81 -13.02 -19.92 3.91
CA ASP A 81 -11.63 -19.97 4.37
C ASP A 81 -10.64 -19.42 3.35
N GLU A 82 -10.88 -19.65 2.05
CA GLU A 82 -10.03 -19.15 0.97
C GLU A 82 -10.16 -17.63 0.83
N ARG A 83 -11.39 -17.11 0.88
CA ARG A 83 -11.68 -15.66 0.86
C ARG A 83 -11.01 -14.96 2.03
N HIS A 84 -11.14 -15.51 3.24
CA HIS A 84 -10.55 -14.95 4.45
C HIS A 84 -9.02 -14.98 4.39
N ARG A 85 -8.43 -16.07 3.88
CA ARG A 85 -6.98 -16.20 3.69
C ARG A 85 -6.46 -15.19 2.67
N ALA A 86 -7.12 -15.03 1.53
CA ALA A 86 -6.72 -14.08 0.49
C ALA A 86 -6.81 -12.63 0.99
N ALA A 87 -7.88 -12.29 1.73
CA ALA A 87 -8.04 -10.98 2.33
C ALA A 87 -6.96 -10.70 3.39
N ARG A 88 -6.62 -11.69 4.24
CA ARG A 88 -5.50 -11.57 5.18
C ARG A 88 -4.17 -11.38 4.45
N ALA A 89 -3.89 -12.16 3.42
CA ALA A 89 -2.66 -12.05 2.64
C ALA A 89 -2.47 -10.64 2.04
N ALA A 90 -3.54 -9.98 1.60
CA ALA A 90 -3.47 -8.60 1.11
C ALA A 90 -3.00 -7.59 2.18
N VAL A 91 -3.44 -7.77 3.43
CA VAL A 91 -3.00 -6.95 4.58
C VAL A 91 -1.54 -7.25 4.93
N GLU A 92 -1.13 -8.51 4.85
CA GLU A 92 0.25 -8.92 5.13
C GLU A 92 1.24 -8.38 4.09
N ASP A 93 0.90 -8.49 2.81
CA ASP A 93 1.67 -7.92 1.71
C ASP A 93 1.86 -6.41 1.88
N PHE A 94 0.81 -5.70 2.29
CA PHE A 94 0.90 -4.27 2.58
C PHE A 94 1.84 -3.98 3.76
N ALA A 95 1.76 -4.75 4.85
CA ALA A 95 2.67 -4.59 5.99
C ALA A 95 4.12 -4.86 5.61
N HIS A 96 4.39 -5.88 4.80
CA HIS A 96 5.72 -6.18 4.27
C HIS A 96 6.24 -5.06 3.37
N ALA A 97 5.41 -4.53 2.47
CA ALA A 97 5.76 -3.42 1.61
C ALA A 97 6.06 -2.14 2.41
N ALA A 98 5.21 -1.82 3.40
CA ALA A 98 5.42 -0.68 4.30
C ALA A 98 6.73 -0.81 5.08
N ARG A 99 7.06 -1.99 5.59
CA ARG A 99 8.33 -2.25 6.28
C ARG A 99 9.53 -2.08 5.35
N ARG A 100 9.48 -2.65 4.15
CA ARG A 100 10.55 -2.49 3.14
C ARG A 100 10.75 -1.02 2.75
N ARG A 101 9.66 -0.28 2.57
CA ARG A 101 9.69 1.15 2.22
C ARG A 101 10.27 1.99 3.35
N ALA A 102 9.83 1.75 4.59
CA ALA A 102 10.39 2.38 5.77
C ALA A 102 11.89 2.12 5.89
N ARG A 103 12.35 0.87 5.67
CA ARG A 103 13.80 0.57 5.68
C ARG A 103 14.58 1.29 4.59
N ARG A 104 14.02 1.42 3.38
CA ARG A 104 14.72 2.00 2.22
C ARG A 104 14.87 3.52 2.30
N TYR A 105 13.88 4.22 2.84
CA TYR A 105 13.82 5.69 2.77
C TYR A 105 13.95 6.39 4.12
N ALA A 106 14.08 5.64 5.23
CA ALA A 106 14.23 6.26 6.54
C ALA A 106 15.64 6.81 6.77
N ARG A 107 15.71 8.00 7.38
CA ARG A 107 16.98 8.64 7.76
C ARG A 107 17.60 8.03 9.02
N ASN A 108 16.78 7.45 9.89
CA ASN A 108 17.19 6.78 11.13
C ASN A 108 16.08 5.81 11.60
N GLU A 109 16.32 5.09 12.69
CA GLU A 109 15.38 4.09 13.21
C GLU A 109 14.05 4.70 13.70
N ARG A 110 14.10 5.91 14.28
CA ARG A 110 12.88 6.63 14.69
C ARG A 110 12.02 7.00 13.49
N ASP A 111 12.64 7.49 12.41
CA ASP A 111 11.97 7.80 11.15
C ASP A 111 11.40 6.53 10.50
N ARG A 112 12.14 5.41 10.55
CA ARG A 112 11.68 4.11 10.06
C ARG A 112 10.41 3.65 10.77
N SER A 113 10.41 3.69 12.10
CA SER A 113 9.24 3.34 12.90
C SER A 113 8.06 4.28 12.63
N ALA A 114 8.31 5.59 12.52
CA ALA A 114 7.28 6.58 12.22
C ALA A 114 6.64 6.36 10.84
N ARG A 115 7.46 6.11 9.80
CA ARG A 115 6.98 5.83 8.43
C ARG A 115 6.14 4.57 8.39
N TYR A 116 6.60 3.47 8.99
CA TYR A 116 5.82 2.24 9.06
C TYR A 116 4.49 2.45 9.81
N SER A 117 4.52 3.16 10.95
CA SER A 117 3.34 3.44 11.76
C SER A 117 2.31 4.27 10.99
N ARG A 118 2.73 5.25 10.17
CA ARG A 118 1.83 6.00 9.28
C ARG A 118 1.10 5.10 8.29
N HIS A 119 1.78 4.13 7.69
CA HIS A 119 1.15 3.18 6.76
C HIS A 119 0.11 2.32 7.48
N MET A 120 0.46 1.77 8.64
CA MET A 120 -0.45 0.92 9.42
C MET A 120 -1.66 1.70 9.93
N ALA A 121 -1.45 2.95 10.38
CA ALA A 121 -2.53 3.83 10.82
C ALA A 121 -3.52 4.15 9.69
N ALA A 122 -3.04 4.41 8.48
CA ALA A 122 -3.89 4.64 7.32
C ALA A 122 -4.75 3.42 6.98
N LEU A 123 -4.14 2.23 6.85
CA LEU A 123 -4.90 1.00 6.58
C LEU A 123 -5.90 0.69 7.70
N ARG A 124 -5.50 0.86 8.97
CA ARG A 124 -6.39 0.69 10.12
C ARG A 124 -7.60 1.63 10.03
N HIS A 125 -7.37 2.89 9.69
CA HIS A 125 -8.45 3.87 9.53
C HIS A 125 -9.45 3.42 8.45
N LYS A 126 -8.96 2.97 7.30
CA LYS A 126 -9.80 2.46 6.20
C LYS A 126 -10.62 1.24 6.60
N LEU A 127 -9.98 0.24 7.23
CA LEU A 127 -10.66 -0.97 7.70
C LEU A 127 -11.73 -0.66 8.75
N LYS A 128 -11.42 0.20 9.75
CA LYS A 128 -12.41 0.63 10.76
C LYS A 128 -13.58 1.37 10.15
N ARG A 129 -13.33 2.24 9.16
CA ARG A 129 -14.39 2.96 8.45
C ARG A 129 -15.29 2.02 7.67
N ALA A 130 -14.74 1.02 7.00
CA ALA A 130 -15.50 0.00 6.28
C ALA A 130 -16.27 -0.93 7.23
N GLN A 131 -15.69 -1.26 8.38
CA GLN A 131 -16.35 -2.03 9.44
C GLN A 131 -17.56 -1.28 10.03
N ALA A 132 -17.41 0.02 10.29
CA ALA A 132 -18.47 0.85 10.88
C ALA A 132 -19.58 1.23 9.89
N HIS A 133 -19.47 0.83 8.61
CA HIS A 133 -20.50 1.15 7.63
C HIS A 133 -21.79 0.35 7.90
N PRO A 134 -22.97 1.01 7.96
CA PRO A 134 -24.23 0.30 8.14
C PRO A 134 -24.43 -0.76 7.07
N GLY A 135 -24.76 -1.99 7.48
CA GLY A 135 -24.95 -3.11 6.54
C GLY A 135 -23.65 -3.75 6.02
N SER A 136 -22.50 -3.46 6.63
CA SER A 136 -21.24 -4.13 6.30
C SER A 136 -21.34 -5.65 6.55
N ALA A 137 -21.50 -6.42 5.46
CA ALA A 137 -21.59 -7.87 5.48
C ALA A 137 -20.33 -8.54 6.05
N HIS A 138 -19.20 -7.81 6.04
CA HIS A 138 -17.87 -8.31 6.39
C HIS A 138 -17.36 -7.77 7.73
N ALA A 139 -18.22 -7.15 8.55
CA ALA A 139 -17.81 -6.43 9.76
C ALA A 139 -16.97 -7.27 10.75
N ALA A 140 -17.32 -8.54 10.96
CA ALA A 140 -16.58 -9.44 11.85
C ALA A 140 -15.15 -9.70 11.33
N VAL A 141 -15.01 -10.02 10.04
CA VAL A 141 -13.72 -10.31 9.42
C VAL A 141 -12.82 -9.07 9.39
N LEU A 142 -13.40 -7.89 9.13
CA LEU A 142 -12.67 -6.61 9.19
C LEU A 142 -12.21 -6.30 10.62
N SER A 143 -13.01 -6.63 11.64
CA SER A 143 -12.63 -6.49 13.05
C SER A 143 -11.41 -7.33 13.40
N ASP A 144 -11.38 -8.60 12.95
CA ASP A 144 -10.24 -9.48 13.16
C ASP A 144 -8.96 -8.95 12.50
N MET A 145 -9.08 -8.37 11.30
CA MET A 145 -7.94 -7.76 10.60
C MET A 145 -7.42 -6.52 11.33
N VAL A 146 -8.31 -5.68 11.87
CA VAL A 146 -7.92 -4.53 12.71
C VAL A 146 -7.17 -5.00 13.96
N ALA A 147 -7.67 -6.03 14.64
CA ALA A 147 -7.00 -6.61 15.79
C ALA A 147 -5.63 -7.20 15.43
N ALA A 148 -5.51 -7.87 14.28
CA ALA A 148 -4.25 -8.42 13.79
C ALA A 148 -3.22 -7.33 13.46
N LEU A 149 -3.64 -6.15 13.02
CA LEU A 149 -2.76 -4.99 12.82
C LEU A 149 -2.23 -4.44 14.15
N ASP A 150 -3.06 -4.40 15.18
CA ASP A 150 -2.67 -3.92 16.51
C ASP A 150 -1.62 -4.81 17.19
N GLN A 151 -1.61 -6.10 16.85
CA GLN A 151 -0.62 -7.07 17.32
C GLN A 151 0.70 -7.05 16.53
N ARG A 152 0.84 -6.17 15.53
CA ARG A 152 2.04 -6.05 14.68
C ARG A 152 2.82 -4.76 14.95
N PRO A 153 3.37 -4.56 16.17
CA PRO A 153 4.23 -3.43 16.42
C PRO A 153 5.46 -3.50 15.51
N PHE A 154 5.95 -2.33 15.11
CA PHE A 154 7.24 -2.24 14.45
C PHE A 154 8.30 -2.73 15.43
N LYS A 155 8.83 -3.95 15.20
CA LYS A 155 10.01 -4.44 15.93
C LYS A 155 11.23 -3.86 15.23
N PRO A 156 12.04 -3.01 15.89
CA PRO A 156 13.34 -2.66 15.35
C PRO A 156 14.11 -3.97 15.16
N ASP A 157 14.89 -4.04 14.09
CA ASP A 157 15.82 -5.15 13.91
C ASP A 157 16.74 -5.12 15.13
N GLN A 158 16.56 -6.05 16.08
CA GLN A 158 17.46 -6.14 17.21
C GLN A 158 18.85 -6.34 16.63
N GLU A 159 19.72 -5.38 16.91
CA GLU A 159 21.09 -5.34 16.44
C GLU A 159 21.69 -6.72 16.59
N SER A 160 22.24 -7.20 15.48
CA SER A 160 23.28 -8.22 15.46
C SER A 160 24.54 -7.66 16.13
N SER A 161 24.45 -7.23 17.40
CA SER A 161 25.57 -7.04 18.31
C SER A 161 26.04 -8.41 18.78
N HIS A 162 26.45 -9.24 17.83
CA HIS A 162 27.34 -10.36 18.08
C HIS A 162 28.40 -10.38 17.01
N GLY A 163 29.55 -9.80 17.38
CA GLY A 163 30.85 -10.37 17.08
C GLY A 163 31.38 -10.15 15.68
N THR A 164 32.28 -9.18 15.56
CA THR A 164 33.63 -9.50 15.10
C THR A 164 34.62 -8.87 16.06
N ALA A 165 35.59 -9.70 16.45
CA ALA A 165 36.58 -9.54 17.50
C ALA A 165 37.49 -8.32 17.36
#